data_AF-A0A1B6G9Q2-F1
#
_entry.id   AF-A0A1B6G9Q2-F1
#
_cell.length_a   1.000
_cell.length_b   1.000
_cell.length_c   1.000
_cell.angle_alpha   90.00
_cell.angle_beta   90.00
_cell.angle_gamma   90.00
#
_symmetry.space_group_name_H-M   'P 1'
#
loop_
_entity.id
_entity.type
_entity.pdbx_description
1 polymer ?
#
loop_
_entity_poly.entity_id
_entity_poly.type
_entity_poly.pdbx_seq_one_letter_code
_entity_poly.pdbx_strand_id
1 'polypeptide(L)'
;WSLGVVACLLLTGQYPSAVQLKMAQFGNDADVIQAKISHPEHSVSDSARDLCSRLLQHNPQHRLHSLLTLKTIAFFKGFSFEDVIAKKVAPNSLLSRKEPLTATVNDAFQDFDSAS
;
A
#
# COMPACT_ATOMS: atom_id res chain seq x y z
N TRP A 1 9.95 -8.68 3.71
CA TRP A 1 10.10 -7.57 2.74
C TRP A 1 8.90 -7.42 1.84
N SER A 2 8.43 -8.50 1.18
CA SER A 2 7.20 -8.49 0.36
C SER A 2 5.99 -7.89 1.07
N LEU A 3 5.77 -8.23 2.35
CA LEU A 3 4.69 -7.66 3.15
C LEU A 3 4.72 -6.12 3.23
N GLY A 4 5.90 -5.51 3.30
CA GLY A 4 6.05 -4.05 3.32
C GLY A 4 5.66 -3.39 2.01
N VAL A 5 5.98 -4.03 0.88
CA VAL A 5 5.61 -3.56 -0.46
C VAL A 5 4.10 -3.65 -0.64
N VAL A 6 3.49 -4.76 -0.22
CA VAL A 6 2.03 -4.95 -0.29
C VAL A 6 1.31 -3.96 0.63
N ALA A 7 1.78 -3.77 1.86
CA ALA A 7 1.20 -2.79 2.79
C ALA A 7 1.30 -1.36 2.24
N CYS A 8 2.46 -0.99 1.68
CA CYS A 8 2.64 0.29 1.01
C CYS A 8 1.63 0.48 -0.13
N LEU A 9 1.49 -0.53 -1.00
CA LEU A 9 0.54 -0.49 -2.11
C LEU A 9 -0.92 -0.36 -1.64
N LEU A 10 -1.31 -1.12 -0.62
CA LEU A 10 -2.68 -1.07 -0.08
C LEU A 10 -3.00 0.27 0.59
N LEU A 11 -2.01 0.92 1.20
CA LEU A 11 -2.20 2.18 1.93
C LEU A 11 -2.07 3.41 1.03
N THR A 12 -1.21 3.37 0.02
CA THR A 12 -0.86 4.53 -0.80
C THR A 12 -1.36 4.43 -2.24
N GLY A 13 -1.78 3.23 -2.68
CA GLY A 13 -2.05 2.93 -4.08
C GLY A 13 -0.80 2.88 -4.97
N GLN A 14 0.40 3.05 -4.41
CA GLN A 14 1.66 3.14 -5.15
C GLN A 14 2.71 2.17 -4.63
N TYR A 15 3.60 1.72 -5.52
CA TYR A 15 4.74 0.91 -5.15
C TYR A 15 5.85 1.77 -4.52
N PRO A 16 6.60 1.24 -3.53
CA PRO A 16 7.73 1.96 -2.97
C PRO A 16 8.79 2.18 -4.06
N SER A 17 9.45 3.35 -4.01
CA SER A 17 10.43 3.80 -5.03
C SER A 17 11.53 2.78 -5.31
N ALA A 18 11.97 2.01 -4.32
CA ALA A 18 12.96 0.95 -4.50
C ALA A 18 12.50 -0.16 -5.47
N VAL A 19 11.19 -0.43 -5.52
CA VAL A 19 10.58 -1.37 -6.48
C VAL A 19 10.43 -0.71 -7.85
N GLN A 20 10.02 0.56 -7.90
CA GLN A 20 9.92 1.32 -9.15
C GLN A 20 11.28 1.46 -9.84
N LEU A 21 12.34 1.74 -9.08
CA LEU A 21 13.71 1.85 -9.59
C LEU A 21 14.22 0.49 -10.10
N LYS A 22 13.87 -0.60 -9.42
CA LYS A 22 14.19 -1.95 -9.89
C LYS A 22 13.39 -2.33 -11.13
N MET A 23 12.14 -1.89 -11.28
CA MET A 23 11.34 -2.08 -12.50
C MET A 23 11.88 -1.24 -13.67
N ALA A 24 12.28 0.02 -13.42
CA ALA A 24 12.91 0.91 -14.38
C ALA A 24 14.34 0.48 -14.79
N GLN A 25 14.96 -0.44 -14.06
CA GLN A 25 16.21 -1.08 -14.50
C GLN A 25 15.97 -2.24 -15.48
N PHE A 26 14.75 -2.78 -15.55
CA PHE A 26 14.36 -3.82 -16.50
C PHE A 26 13.57 -3.29 -17.70
N GLY A 27 13.02 -2.07 -17.63
CA GLY A 27 12.41 -1.33 -18.75
C GLY A 27 13.12 0.00 -18.97
N ASN A 28 13.55 0.29 -20.19
CA ASN A 28 14.41 1.41 -20.58
C ASN A 28 13.75 2.80 -20.46
N ASP A 29 13.21 3.19 -19.30
CA ASP A 29 12.58 4.50 -19.10
C ASP A 29 13.18 5.19 -17.87
N ALA A 30 14.21 5.99 -18.14
CA ALA A 30 15.05 6.69 -17.15
C ALA A 30 14.38 7.94 -16.52
N ASP A 31 13.11 8.22 -16.78
CA ASP A 31 12.44 9.45 -16.37
C ASP A 31 11.83 9.38 -14.94
N VAL A 32 11.85 8.21 -14.30
CA VAL A 32 11.22 7.96 -12.98
C VAL A 32 12.25 7.97 -11.83
N ILE A 33 13.43 8.56 -12.01
CA ILE A 33 14.45 8.62 -10.93
C ILE A 33 14.27 9.88 -10.04
N GLN A 34 13.50 10.87 -10.50
CA GLN A 34 13.20 12.10 -9.74
C GLN A 34 11.75 12.23 -9.30
N ALA A 35 10.99 11.12 -9.27
CA ALA A 35 9.82 11.04 -8.41
C ALA A 35 10.33 10.95 -6.97
N LYS A 36 10.62 12.15 -6.45
CA LYS A 36 10.59 12.59 -5.08
C LYS A 36 9.82 11.59 -4.23
N ILE A 37 10.30 11.38 -3.01
CA ILE A 37 9.55 10.78 -1.91
C ILE A 37 8.32 11.68 -1.66
N SER A 38 7.39 11.71 -2.61
CA SER A 38 6.06 12.23 -2.50
C SER A 38 5.35 11.15 -1.72
N HIS A 39 5.68 11.12 -0.42
CA HIS A 39 4.70 10.76 0.58
C HIS A 39 3.40 11.40 0.10
N PRO A 40 2.32 10.64 -0.12
CA PRO A 40 1.02 11.25 -0.18
C PRO A 40 0.80 11.86 1.22
N GLU A 41 1.25 13.10 1.40
CA GLU A 41 1.28 13.88 2.65
C GLU A 41 -0.14 14.09 3.22
N HIS A 42 -1.18 13.61 2.53
CA HIS A 42 -2.56 13.89 2.89
C HIS A 42 -3.47 12.67 3.14
N SER A 43 -3.03 11.43 3.00
CA SER A 43 -3.95 10.27 3.12
C SER A 43 -3.54 9.15 4.07
N VAL A 44 -2.30 9.11 4.56
CA VAL A 44 -1.80 7.98 5.37
C VAL A 44 -1.58 8.38 6.82
N SER A 45 -2.22 7.68 7.75
CA SER A 45 -2.04 7.85 9.20
C SER A 45 -0.57 7.66 9.60
N ASP A 46 -0.07 8.44 10.57
CA ASP A 46 1.31 8.33 11.08
C ASP A 46 1.68 6.90 11.51
N SER A 47 0.72 6.18 12.08
CA SER A 47 0.88 4.77 12.46
C SER A 47 1.11 3.84 11.26
N ALA A 48 0.49 4.13 10.12
CA ALA A 48 0.64 3.37 8.89
C ALA A 48 1.98 3.69 8.20
N ARG A 49 2.43 4.94 8.28
CA ARG A 49 3.77 5.34 7.83
C ARG A 49 4.88 4.65 8.65
N ASP A 50 4.74 4.59 9.97
CA ASP A 50 5.68 3.86 10.85
C ASP A 50 5.71 2.35 10.54
N LEU A 51 4.55 1.75 10.25
CA LEU A 51 4.49 0.36 9.80
C LEU A 51 5.29 0.15 8.50
N CYS A 52 5.05 0.98 7.49
CA CYS A 52 5.75 0.88 6.20
C CYS A 52 7.26 1.09 6.32
N SER A 53 7.71 2.09 7.09
CA SER A 53 9.14 2.37 7.26
C SER A 53 9.88 1.21 7.93
N ARG A 54 9.27 0.57 8.93
CA ARG A 54 9.84 -0.61 9.62
C ARG A 54 9.83 -1.87 8.76
N LEU A 55 8.82 -2.08 7.92
CA LEU A 55 8.71 -3.24 7.02
C LEU A 55 9.64 -3.12 5.80
N LEU A 56 9.81 -1.91 5.28
CA LEU A 56 10.65 -1.59 4.11
C LEU A 56 12.08 -1.17 4.50
N GLN A 57 12.48 -1.40 5.75
CA GLN A 57 13.81 -1.06 6.22
C GLN A 57 14.90 -1.74 5.38
N HIS A 58 15.82 -0.93 4.85
CA HIS A 58 16.90 -1.37 3.95
C HIS A 58 17.80 -2.40 4.64
N ASN A 59 18.27 -2.06 5.85
CA ASN A 59 19.09 -2.97 6.64
C ASN A 59 18.23 -4.13 7.19
N PRO A 60 18.53 -5.40 6.86
CA PRO A 60 17.75 -6.56 7.31
C PRO A 60 17.78 -6.77 8.83
N GLN A 61 18.80 -6.30 9.55
CA GLN A 61 18.89 -6.46 11.01
C GLN A 61 17.90 -5.55 11.75
N HIS A 62 17.60 -4.37 11.20
CA HIS A 62 16.64 -3.42 11.77
C HIS A 62 15.23 -3.57 11.19
N ARG A 63 15.07 -4.51 10.26
CA ARG A 63 13.80 -4.78 9.59
C ARG A 63 12.89 -5.56 10.52
N LEU A 64 11.63 -5.15 10.54
CA LEU A 64 10.63 -5.85 11.32
C LEU A 64 10.41 -7.26 10.75
N HIS A 65 10.84 -8.27 11.51
CA HIS A 65 10.82 -9.69 11.11
C HIS A 65 10.02 -10.56 12.08
N SER A 66 9.70 -10.07 13.28
CA SER A 66 8.92 -10.82 14.27
C SER A 66 7.44 -10.43 14.22
N LEU A 67 6.59 -11.46 14.17
CA LEU A 67 5.14 -11.32 14.21
C LEU A 67 4.65 -10.70 15.53
N LEU A 68 5.34 -10.96 16.64
CA LEU A 68 4.99 -10.37 17.93
C LEU A 68 5.13 -8.85 17.87
N THR A 69 6.26 -8.37 17.34
CA THR A 69 6.51 -6.94 17.17
C THR A 69 5.51 -6.32 16.20
N LEU A 70 5.16 -7.01 15.12
CA LEU A 70 4.15 -6.57 14.15
C LEU A 70 2.79 -6.31 14.83
N LYS A 71 2.32 -7.26 15.64
CA LYS A 71 1.03 -7.17 16.34
C LYS A 71 0.97 -6.00 17.33
N THR A 72 2.11 -5.60 17.89
CA THR A 72 2.20 -4.49 18.87
C THR A 72 2.25 -3.09 18.24
N ILE A 73 2.38 -2.99 16.92
CA ILE A 73 2.47 -1.69 16.24
C ILE A 73 1.15 -0.93 16.41
N ALA A 74 1.23 0.38 16.62
CA ALA A 74 0.08 1.25 16.83
C ALA A 74 -0.97 1.15 15.71
N PHE A 75 -0.56 0.81 14.49
CA PHE A 75 -1.45 0.55 13.36
C PHE A 75 -2.48 -0.55 13.63
N PHE A 76 -2.10 -1.61 14.35
CA PHE A 76 -2.97 -2.72 14.69
C PHE A 76 -3.62 -2.57 16.08
N LYS A 77 -3.46 -1.43 16.75
CA LYS A 77 -4.08 -1.18 18.05
C LYS A 77 -5.61 -1.18 17.90
N GLY A 78 -6.29 -2.04 18.64
CA GLY A 78 -7.75 -2.23 18.54
C GLY A 78 -8.18 -3.27 17.50
N PHE A 79 -7.22 -3.92 16.82
CA PHE A 79 -7.49 -5.04 15.91
C PHE A 79 -7.17 -6.37 16.61
N SER A 80 -8.17 -7.26 16.71
CA SER A 80 -8.00 -8.59 17.31
C SER A 80 -7.58 -9.61 16.26
N PHE A 81 -6.30 -10.00 16.30
CA PHE A 81 -5.79 -11.06 15.41
C PHE A 81 -6.44 -12.42 15.70
N GLU A 82 -6.85 -12.67 16.95
CA GLU A 82 -7.50 -13.92 17.34
C GLU A 82 -8.87 -14.06 16.67
N ASP A 83 -9.64 -12.97 16.60
CA ASP A 83 -10.96 -12.99 15.97
C ASP A 83 -10.86 -13.17 14.44
N VAL A 84 -9.79 -12.70 13.81
CA VAL A 84 -9.52 -12.94 12.39
C VAL A 84 -9.17 -14.41 12.13
N ILE A 85 -8.30 -14.99 12.96
CA ILE A 85 -7.93 -16.41 12.85
C ILE A 85 -9.17 -17.29 13.08
N ALA A 86 -10.03 -16.90 14.03
CA ALA A 86 -11.31 -17.55 14.30
C ALA A 86 -12.41 -17.24 13.27
N LYS A 87 -12.12 -16.49 12.19
CA LYS A 87 -13.07 -16.08 11.14
C LYS A 87 -14.31 -15.33 11.65
N LYS A 88 -14.23 -14.70 12.83
CA LYS A 88 -15.32 -13.90 13.40
C LYS A 88 -15.45 -12.53 12.74
N VAL A 89 -14.41 -12.08 12.04
CA VAL A 89 -14.39 -10.81 11.30
C VAL A 89 -14.75 -11.08 9.84
N ALA A 90 -15.82 -10.46 9.35
CA ALA A 90 -16.19 -10.54 7.95
C ALA A 90 -15.23 -9.69 7.09
N PRO A 91 -14.67 -10.20 5.99
CA PRO A 91 -13.75 -9.42 5.14
C PRO A 91 -14.37 -8.11 4.64
N ASN A 92 -15.65 -8.13 4.28
CA ASN A 92 -16.37 -6.98 3.74
C ASN A 92 -16.61 -5.89 4.80
N SER A 93 -16.67 -6.23 6.08
CA SER A 93 -16.82 -5.21 7.13
C SER A 93 -15.55 -4.36 7.28
N LEU A 94 -14.38 -4.88 6.87
CA LEU A 94 -13.13 -4.13 6.86
C LEU A 94 -13.01 -3.18 5.65
N LEU A 95 -13.68 -3.51 4.55
CA LEU A 95 -13.65 -2.74 3.30
C LEU A 95 -14.76 -1.69 3.21
N SER A 96 -15.65 -1.61 4.20
CA SER A 96 -16.84 -0.75 4.15
C SER A 96 -16.54 0.76 4.27
N ARG A 97 -15.27 1.18 4.34
CA ARG A 97 -14.89 2.58 4.19
C ARG A 97 -14.96 2.96 2.71
N LYS A 98 -16.12 3.47 2.30
CA LYS A 98 -16.31 4.18 1.03
C LYS A 98 -15.57 5.52 1.11
N GLU A 99 -14.30 5.53 0.74
CA GLU A 99 -13.81 6.74 0.05
C GLU A 99 -14.65 6.85 -1.23
N PRO A 100 -15.30 7.98 -1.52
CA PRO A 100 -15.99 8.12 -2.79
C PRO A 100 -14.93 7.98 -3.88
N LEU A 101 -15.03 6.92 -4.68
CA LEU A 101 -14.25 6.77 -5.90
C LEU A 101 -14.68 7.89 -6.86
N THR A 102 -14.20 9.11 -6.65
CA THR A 102 -14.20 10.16 -7.68
C THR A 102 -13.04 9.89 -8.64
N ALA A 103 -12.97 8.67 -9.15
CA ALA A 103 -12.34 8.44 -10.43
C ALA A 103 -13.48 8.68 -11.43
N THR A 104 -13.46 9.80 -12.12
CA THR A 104 -14.29 10.07 -13.28
C THR A 104 -14.04 8.96 -14.32
N VAL A 105 -14.87 7.91 -14.30
CA VAL A 105 -14.84 6.79 -15.27
C VAL A 105 -15.46 7.18 -16.62
N ASN A 106 -15.65 8.48 -16.91
CA ASN A 106 -16.49 8.92 -18.02
C ASN A 106 -15.80 9.30 -19.33
N ASP A 107 -14.48 9.23 -19.47
CA ASP A 107 -13.83 9.64 -20.75
C ASP A 107 -13.04 8.56 -21.49
N ALA A 108 -12.82 7.37 -20.91
CA ALA A 108 -11.89 6.39 -21.50
C ALA A 108 -12.53 5.27 -22.35
N PHE A 109 -13.87 5.20 -22.45
CA PHE A 109 -14.58 4.07 -23.10
C PHE A 109 -15.66 4.49 -24.12
N GLN A 110 -15.75 5.77 -24.53
CA GLN A 110 -16.75 6.18 -25.53
C GLN A 110 -16.35 5.89 -26.99
N ASP A 111 -15.09 5.53 -27.27
CA ASP A 111 -14.61 5.36 -28.65
C ASP A 111 -14.91 3.97 -29.24
N PHE A 112 -15.35 3.00 -28.44
CA PHE A 112 -15.55 1.62 -28.90
C PHE A 112 -16.88 1.41 -29.68
N ASP A 113 -17.90 2.22 -29.43
CA ASP A 113 -19.25 2.05 -30.03
C ASP A 113 -19.51 2.91 -31.28
N SER A 114 -18.54 3.70 -31.76
CA SER A 114 -18.74 4.59 -32.91
C SER A 114 -18.41 3.98 -34.28
N ALA A 115 -18.18 2.66 -34.36
CA ALA A 115 -17.96 1.95 -35.63
C ALA A 115 -19.11 0.97 -35.90
N SER A 116 -20.25 1.49 -36.37
CA SER A 116 -21.29 0.69 -37.02
C SER A 116 -21.81 1.36 -38.28
#